data_AF-A0A948CG25-F1
#
_entry.id   AF-A0A948CG25-F1
#
_cell.length_a   1.000
_cell.length_b   1.000
_cell.length_c   1.000
_cell.angle_alpha   90.00
_cell.angle_beta   90.00
_cell.angle_gamma   90.00
#
_symmetry.space_group_name_H-M   'P 1'
#
loop_
_entity.id
_entity.type
_entity.pdbx_description
1 polymer ?
#
loop_
_entity_poly.entity_id
_entity_poly.type
_entity_poly.pdbx_seq_one_letter_code
_entity_poly.pdbx_strand_id
1 'polypeptide(L)'
;MAACRASGDHVDLVLEQWHAERPDLDVSPMAIIGRLSIASRLIDAELAQTFATHGLDAASFDVLATLLRAGSPYELTPTQLMRSA
;
A
#
# COMPACT_ATOMS: atom_id res chain seq x y z
N MET A 1 19.32 -12.02 24.43
CA MET A 1 18.45 -12.07 23.25
C MET A 1 17.00 -12.00 23.72
N ALA A 2 16.43 -10.81 23.76
CA ALA A 2 15.03 -10.64 24.15
C ALA A 2 14.14 -11.23 23.06
N ALA A 3 13.39 -12.27 23.40
CA ALA A 3 12.31 -12.76 22.55
C ALA A 3 11.30 -11.62 22.40
N CYS A 4 11.18 -11.07 21.20
CA CYS A 4 10.04 -10.23 20.85
C CYS A 4 8.82 -11.13 21.00
N ARG A 5 8.04 -10.96 22.06
CA ARG A 5 6.74 -11.62 22.17
C ARG A 5 5.93 -11.07 21.00
N ALA A 6 5.66 -11.90 20.00
CA ALA A 6 4.69 -11.59 18.97
C ALA A 6 3.33 -11.47 19.67
N SER A 7 2.95 -10.25 20.03
CA SER A 7 1.55 -9.93 20.21
C SER A 7 0.96 -10.02 18.81
N GLY A 8 0.08 -11.00 18.57
CA GLY A 8 -0.56 -11.19 17.27
C GLY A 8 -1.21 -9.89 16.79
N ASP A 9 -1.20 -9.67 15.48
CA ASP A 9 -1.81 -8.50 14.87
C ASP A 9 -3.31 -8.71 14.59
N HIS A 10 -3.97 -7.71 14.03
CA HIS A 10 -5.39 -7.81 13.69
C HIS A 10 -5.70 -8.94 12.70
N VAL A 11 -4.77 -9.26 11.79
CA VAL A 11 -4.95 -10.34 10.82
C VAL A 11 -4.90 -11.69 11.53
N ASP A 12 -4.04 -11.86 12.54
CA ASP A 12 -4.03 -13.06 13.37
C ASP A 12 -5.38 -13.31 14.04
N LEU A 13 -6.00 -12.26 14.61
CA LEU A 13 -7.35 -12.36 15.19
C LEU A 13 -8.41 -12.81 14.17
N VAL A 14 -8.33 -12.32 12.94
CA VAL A 14 -9.26 -12.71 11.86
C VAL A 14 -9.03 -14.16 11.44
N LEU A 15 -7.78 -14.62 11.37
CA LEU A 15 -7.46 -16.02 11.05
C LEU A 15 -7.95 -16.97 12.14
N GLU A 16 -7.80 -16.60 13.41
CA GLU A 16 -8.34 -17.35 14.54
C GLU A 16 -9.86 -17.50 14.47
N GLN A 17 -10.57 -16.43 14.10
CA GLN A 17 -12.02 -16.47 13.90
C GLN A 17 -12.41 -17.44 12.76
N TRP A 18 -11.69 -17.40 11.64
CA TRP A 18 -11.94 -18.32 10.53
C TRP A 18 -11.67 -19.77 10.89
N HIS A 19 -10.59 -20.06 11.61
CA HIS A 19 -10.32 -21.41 12.07
C HIS A 19 -11.39 -21.93 13.06
N ALA A 20 -11.98 -21.06 13.87
CA ALA A 20 -13.07 -21.43 14.77
C ALA A 20 -14.37 -21.76 14.01
N GLU A 21 -14.72 -20.96 13.00
CA GLU A 21 -15.98 -21.11 12.25
C GLU A 21 -15.91 -22.15 11.12
N ARG A 22 -14.78 -22.23 10.42
CA ARG A 22 -14.56 -23.09 9.23
C ARG A 22 -13.18 -23.73 9.28
N PRO A 23 -12.95 -24.69 10.19
CA PRO A 23 -11.67 -25.39 10.32
C PRO A 23 -11.27 -26.20 9.07
N ASP A 24 -12.22 -26.46 8.16
CA ASP A 24 -12.03 -27.15 6.89
C ASP A 24 -11.42 -26.26 5.78
N LEU A 25 -11.44 -24.94 5.95
CA LEU A 25 -11.00 -23.99 4.92
C LEU A 25 -9.57 -23.51 5.19
N ASP A 26 -8.69 -23.66 4.19
CA ASP A 26 -7.38 -23.02 4.21
C ASP A 26 -7.51 -21.51 3.92
N VAL A 27 -7.38 -20.71 4.97
CA VAL A 27 -7.41 -19.24 4.91
C VAL A 27 -6.01 -18.62 4.97
N SER A 28 -4.94 -19.41 4.88
CA SER A 28 -3.56 -18.92 4.93
C SER A 28 -3.23 -17.80 3.92
N PRO A 29 -3.82 -17.72 2.70
CA PRO A 29 -3.57 -16.59 1.80
C PRO A 29 -4.01 -15.24 2.37
N MET A 30 -5.06 -15.21 3.22
CA MET A 30 -5.55 -13.98 3.86
C MET A 30 -4.51 -13.40 4.81
N ALA A 31 -3.63 -14.23 5.39
CA ALA A 31 -2.56 -13.80 6.26
C ALA A 31 -1.60 -12.81 5.58
N ILE A 32 -1.27 -13.07 4.32
CA ILE A 32 -0.34 -12.27 3.52
C ILE A 32 -1.07 -11.06 2.93
N ILE A 33 -2.19 -11.31 2.25
CA ILE A 33 -2.95 -10.25 1.58
C ILE A 33 -3.46 -9.21 2.59
N GLY A 34 -3.98 -9.65 3.74
CA GLY A 34 -4.47 -8.74 4.79
C GLY A 34 -3.37 -7.83 5.32
N ARG A 35 -2.18 -8.38 5.58
CA ARG A 35 -1.03 -7.60 6.06
C ARG A 35 -0.51 -6.63 5.00
N LEU A 36 -0.43 -7.05 3.75
CA LEU A 36 -0.06 -6.17 2.64
C LEU A 36 -1.07 -5.03 2.48
N SER A 37 -2.37 -5.30 2.59
CA SER A 37 -3.40 -4.27 2.53
C SER A 37 -3.29 -3.27 3.68
N ILE A 38 -3.03 -3.73 4.91
CA ILE A 38 -2.82 -2.85 6.06
C ILE A 38 -1.56 -2.01 5.86
N ALA A 39 -0.45 -2.63 5.47
CA ALA A 39 0.81 -1.94 5.22
C ALA A 39 0.66 -0.86 4.13
N SER A 40 0.00 -1.19 3.01
CA SER A 40 -0.28 -0.23 1.94
C SER A 40 -1.05 0.97 2.47
N ARG A 41 -2.13 0.76 3.23
CA ARG A 41 -2.95 1.86 3.78
C ARG A 41 -2.16 2.77 4.72
N LEU A 42 -1.27 2.20 5.53
CA LEU A 42 -0.41 2.98 6.42
C LEU A 42 0.59 3.80 5.62
N ILE A 43 1.21 3.21 4.59
CA ILE A 43 2.13 3.91 3.69
C ILE A 43 1.41 5.04 2.95
N ASP A 44 0.22 4.76 2.40
CA ASP A 44 -0.59 5.74 1.65
C ASP A 44 -0.97 6.93 2.53
N ALA A 45 -1.30 6.68 3.81
CA ALA A 45 -1.59 7.75 4.77
C ALA A 45 -0.37 8.65 5.03
N GLU A 46 0.81 8.06 5.27
CA GLU A 46 2.04 8.83 5.49
C GLU A 46 2.48 9.61 4.24
N LEU A 47 2.34 9.00 3.05
CA LEU A 47 2.60 9.67 1.78
C LEU A 47 1.64 10.84 1.57
N ALA A 48 0.34 10.66 1.86
CA ALA A 48 -0.64 11.74 1.75
C ALA A 48 -0.28 12.95 2.65
N GLN A 49 0.17 12.71 3.88
CA GLN A 49 0.64 13.78 4.78
C GLN A 49 1.88 14.49 4.23
N THR A 50 2.80 13.73 3.63
CA THR A 50 4.00 14.28 2.99
C THR A 50 3.63 15.14 1.79
N PHE A 51 2.78 14.64 0.88
CA PHE A 51 2.33 15.38 -0.29
C PHE A 51 1.56 16.65 0.08
N ALA A 52 0.71 16.58 1.11
CA ALA A 52 -0.03 17.74 1.60
C ALA A 52 0.89 18.87 2.10
N THR A 53 2.05 18.54 2.66
CA THR A 53 3.08 19.53 3.07
C THR A 53 3.60 20.35 1.87
N HIS A 54 3.48 19.81 0.66
CA HIS A 54 3.84 20.46 -0.61
C HIS A 54 2.64 20.93 -1.44
N GLY A 55 1.41 20.88 -0.88
CA GLY A 55 0.20 21.26 -1.61
C GLY A 55 -0.18 20.27 -2.73
N LEU A 56 0.24 19.01 -2.61
CA LEU A 56 -0.01 17.95 -3.58
C LEU A 56 -0.95 16.89 -2.99
N ASP A 57 -1.65 16.19 -3.88
CA ASP A 57 -2.24 14.87 -3.62
C ASP A 57 -1.44 13.77 -4.36
N ALA A 58 -1.81 12.51 -4.13
CA ALA A 58 -1.13 11.37 -4.73
C ALA A 58 -1.16 11.39 -6.27
N ALA A 59 -2.29 11.78 -6.87
CA ALA A 59 -2.43 11.83 -8.32
C ALA A 59 -1.56 12.93 -8.93
N SER A 60 -1.54 14.12 -8.33
CA SER A 60 -0.71 15.24 -8.79
C SER A 60 0.77 14.92 -8.64
N PHE A 61 1.16 14.27 -7.53
CA PHE A 61 2.51 13.78 -7.34
C PHE A 61 2.90 12.77 -8.42
N ASP A 62 2.04 11.80 -8.72
CA ASP A 62 2.30 10.79 -9.76
C ASP A 62 2.54 11.40 -11.15
N VAL A 63 1.75 12.41 -11.52
CA VAL A 63 1.97 13.16 -12.76
C VAL A 63 3.34 13.84 -12.77
N LEU A 64 3.70 14.57 -11.70
CA LEU A 64 4.99 15.26 -11.60
C LEU A 64 6.16 14.28 -11.61
N ALA A 65 6.05 13.18 -10.86
CA ALA A 65 7.06 12.13 -10.82
C ALA A 65 7.22 11.45 -12.19
N THR A 66 6.13 11.24 -12.91
CA THR A 66 6.15 10.64 -14.24
C THR A 66 6.79 11.57 -15.28
N LEU A 67 6.46 12.86 -15.28
CA LEU A 67 7.11 13.85 -16.14
C LEU A 67 8.60 13.99 -15.81
N LEU A 68 8.98 13.97 -14.53
CA LEU A 68 10.38 14.00 -14.11
C LEU A 68 11.15 12.78 -14.61
N ARG A 69 10.58 11.58 -14.47
CA ARG A 69 11.17 10.31 -14.96
C ARG A 69 11.24 10.23 -16.48
N ALA A 70 10.37 10.93 -17.19
CA ALA A 70 10.43 11.04 -18.65
C ALA A 70 11.66 11.82 -19.16
N GLY A 71 12.30 12.60 -18.28
CA GLY A 71 13.48 13.39 -18.62
C GLY A 71 13.17 14.64 -19.43
N SER A 72 14.19 15.46 -19.72
CA SER A 72 14.05 16.71 -20.48
C SER A 72 13.38 16.48 -21.85
N PRO A 73 12.38 17.29 -22.27
CA PRO A 73 11.95 18.58 -21.67
C PRO A 73 10.92 18.47 -20.53
N TYR A 74 10.71 17.28 -19.95
CA TYR A 74 9.71 16.98 -18.92
C TYR A 74 8.27 17.12 -19.41
N GLU A 75 8.04 16.70 -20.65
CA GLU A 75 6.75 16.80 -21.32
C GLU A 75 6.31 15.43 -21.82
N LEU A 76 5.02 15.14 -21.65
CA LEU A 76 4.33 13.99 -22.24
C LEU A 76 2.97 14.44 -22.76
N THR A 77 2.53 13.88 -23.88
CA THR A 77 1.13 14.00 -24.30
C THR A 77 0.23 13.24 -23.32
N PRO A 78 -1.09 13.56 -23.21
CA PRO A 78 -2.00 12.83 -22.33
C PRO A 78 -1.99 11.31 -22.54
N THR A 79 -1.92 10.86 -23.80
CA THR A 79 -1.85 9.44 -24.14
C THR A 79 -0.53 8.79 -23.68
N GLN A 80 0.59 9.52 -23.75
CA GLN A 80 1.87 9.01 -23.25
C GLN A 80 1.88 8.96 -21.72
N LEU A 81 1.37 10.00 -21.05
CA LEU A 81 1.25 10.04 -19.60
C LEU A 81 0.44 8.84 -19.07
N MET A 82 -0.71 8.55 -19.68
CA MET A 82 -1.57 7.41 -19.31
C MET A 82 -0.89 6.04 -19.48
N ARG A 83 0.11 5.91 -20.36
CA ARG A 83 0.86 4.65 -20.57
C ARG A 83 2.11 4.52 -19.69
N SER A 84 2.47 5.59 -18.97
CA SER A 84 3.69 5.68 -18.16
C SER A 84 3.42 5.76 -16.65
N ALA A 85 2.16 5.97 -16.28
CA ALA A 85 1.63 5.78 -14.93
C ALA A 85 1.63 4.29 -14.55
#